data_AF-A0A1I0U8R3-F1
#
_entry.id   AF-A0A1I0U8R3-F1
#
_cell.length_a   1.000
_cell.length_b   1.000
_cell.length_c   1.000
_cell.angle_alpha   90.00
_cell.angle_beta   90.00
_cell.angle_gamma   90.00
#
_symmetry.space_group_name_H-M   'P 1'
#
loop_
_entity.id
_entity.type
_entity.pdbx_description
1 polymer ?
#
loop_
_entity_poly.entity_id
_entity_poly.type
_entity_poly.pdbx_seq_one_letter_code
_entity_poly.pdbx_strand_id
1 'polypeptide(L)'
;MTGSIEPRSDAPRVPATNVHIAEVPSAAWGWSGEAPRTFRIAGWIISLFLLVMIIGNHTGRVEDLWLVGFAVLLWIVLIRDIVLRRKPRRG
;
A
#
# COMPACT_ATOMS: atom_id res chain seq x y z
N MET A 1 49.32 -24.67 15.88
CA MET A 1 47.93 -25.02 15.49
C MET A 1 47.19 -23.71 15.27
N THR A 2 47.14 -23.27 14.02
CA THR A 2 46.48 -22.04 13.58
C THR A 2 44.97 -22.19 13.71
N GLY A 3 44.34 -21.38 14.57
CA GLY A 3 42.89 -21.25 14.63
C GLY A 3 42.39 -20.56 13.38
N SER A 4 41.73 -21.31 12.50
CA SER A 4 40.97 -20.78 11.37
C SER A 4 39.74 -20.05 11.92
N ILE A 5 39.83 -18.73 12.02
CA ILE A 5 38.67 -17.88 12.29
C ILE A 5 37.88 -17.81 10.99
N GLU A 6 36.96 -18.76 10.77
CA GLU A 6 35.92 -18.54 9.78
C GLU A 6 35.03 -17.39 10.25
N PRO A 7 34.78 -16.34 9.43
CA PRO A 7 33.72 -15.42 9.70
C PRO A 7 32.39 -16.16 9.53
N ARG A 8 31.73 -16.40 10.68
CA ARG A 8 30.40 -17.00 10.83
C ARG A 8 29.43 -16.55 9.73
N SER A 9 28.92 -17.51 8.97
CA SER A 9 27.93 -17.37 7.88
C SER A 9 26.51 -17.00 8.34
N ASP A 10 26.34 -16.45 9.55
CA ASP A 10 25.03 -16.18 10.19
C ASP A 10 24.57 -14.73 10.07
N ALA A 11 25.07 -13.95 9.11
CA ALA A 11 24.41 -12.68 8.81
C ALA A 11 22.98 -12.99 8.31
N PRO A 12 21.91 -12.54 9.00
CA PRO A 12 20.55 -12.75 8.54
C PRO A 12 20.49 -12.27 7.09
N ARG A 13 20.05 -13.13 6.19
CA ARG A 13 19.95 -12.81 4.76
C ARG A 13 18.85 -11.76 4.62
N VAL A 14 19.23 -10.49 4.81
CA VAL A 14 18.31 -9.35 4.83
C VAL A 14 17.62 -9.35 3.49
N PRO A 15 16.28 -9.53 3.43
CA PRO A 15 15.57 -9.49 2.17
C PRO A 15 15.85 -8.13 1.54
N ALA A 16 16.32 -8.12 0.30
CA ALA A 16 16.63 -6.90 -0.44
C ALA A 16 15.32 -6.13 -0.71
N THR A 17 14.88 -5.35 0.26
CA THR A 17 13.82 -4.35 0.07
C THR A 17 14.39 -3.18 -0.72
N ASN A 18 13.58 -2.60 -1.63
CA ASN A 18 13.94 -1.44 -2.46
C ASN A 18 14.27 -0.16 -1.67
N VAL A 19 14.30 -0.22 -0.34
CA VAL A 19 14.65 0.89 0.56
C VAL A 19 15.81 0.40 1.42
N HIS A 20 16.96 1.06 1.30
CA HIS A 20 18.11 0.74 2.13
C HIS A 20 17.78 1.03 3.61
N ILE A 21 18.07 0.08 4.50
CA ILE A 21 17.91 0.24 5.97
C ILE A 21 18.63 1.50 6.48
N ALA A 22 19.68 1.93 5.79
CA ALA A 22 20.42 3.16 6.08
C ALA A 22 19.60 4.45 5.96
N GLU A 23 18.53 4.46 5.15
CA GLU A 23 17.69 5.65 4.94
C GLU A 23 16.52 5.71 5.92
N VAL A 24 15.92 4.56 6.25
CA VAL A 24 14.87 4.48 7.29
C VAL A 24 15.08 3.21 8.14
N PRO A 25 15.46 3.32 9.43
CA PRO A 25 15.74 2.15 10.27
C PRO A 25 14.49 1.28 10.52
N SER A 26 13.28 1.82 10.33
CA SER A 26 12.04 1.03 10.38
C SER A 26 11.92 0.01 9.24
N ALA A 27 12.75 0.11 8.19
CA ALA A 27 12.88 -0.90 7.15
C ALA A 27 13.29 -2.26 7.71
N ALA A 28 14.05 -2.28 8.82
CA ALA A 28 14.43 -3.51 9.49
C ALA A 28 13.22 -4.32 10.01
N TRP A 29 12.07 -3.66 10.25
CA TRP A 29 10.84 -4.30 10.71
C TRP A 29 9.91 -4.70 9.55
N GLY A 30 10.24 -4.32 8.30
CA GLY A 30 9.56 -4.78 7.08
C GLY A 30 8.43 -3.89 6.56
N TRP A 31 8.09 -2.77 7.22
CA TRP A 31 6.92 -1.95 6.88
C TRP A 31 7.24 -0.69 6.08
N SER A 32 8.51 -0.30 5.94
CA SER A 32 8.89 0.98 5.30
C SER A 32 8.95 0.92 3.76
N GLY A 33 8.49 -0.16 3.15
CA GLY A 33 8.53 -0.32 1.70
C GLY A 33 7.43 0.48 1.01
N GLU A 34 7.76 1.11 -0.12
CA GLU A 34 6.73 1.62 -1.02
C GLU A 34 5.96 0.46 -1.66
N ALA A 35 4.71 0.26 -1.24
CA ALA A 35 3.83 -0.78 -1.75
C ALA A 35 2.65 -0.20 -2.57
N PRO A 36 2.90 0.49 -3.70
CA PRO A 36 1.85 1.17 -4.45
C PRO A 36 0.79 0.19 -4.98
N ARG A 37 1.13 -1.08 -5.21
CA ARG A 37 0.14 -2.11 -5.58
C ARG A 37 -0.81 -2.43 -4.42
N THR A 38 -0.28 -2.61 -3.20
CA THR A 38 -1.08 -2.90 -2.00
C THR A 38 -2.06 -1.77 -1.71
N PHE A 39 -1.61 -0.51 -1.76
CA PHE A 39 -2.50 0.64 -1.56
C PHE A 39 -3.62 0.73 -2.60
N ARG A 40 -3.36 0.36 -3.85
CA ARG A 40 -4.40 0.30 -4.89
C ARG A 40 -5.44 -0.77 -4.60
N ILE A 41 -5.00 -1.98 -4.23
CA ILE A 41 -5.90 -3.08 -3.86
C ILE A 41 -6.75 -2.69 -2.65
N ALA A 42 -6.12 -2.14 -1.61
CA ALA A 42 -6.81 -1.65 -0.42
C ALA A 42 -7.85 -0.57 -0.78
N GLY A 43 -7.49 0.39 -1.64
CA GLY A 43 -8.42 1.41 -2.11
C GLY A 43 -9.66 0.84 -2.79
N TRP A 44 -9.49 -0.16 -3.68
CA TRP A 44 -10.63 -0.83 -4.32
C TRP A 44 -11.49 -1.58 -3.32
N ILE A 45 -10.88 -2.33 -2.39
CA ILE A 45 -11.60 -3.07 -1.34
C ILE A 45 -12.42 -2.12 -0.47
N ILE A 46 -11.81 -1.03 0.02
CA ILE A 46 -12.49 -0.03 0.85
C ILE A 46 -13.64 0.62 0.07
N SER A 47 -13.43 0.99 -1.19
CA SER A 47 -14.49 1.59 -2.01
C SER A 47 -15.68 0.66 -2.21
N LEU A 48 -15.45 -0.64 -2.41
CA LEU A 48 -16.52 -1.63 -2.54
C LEU A 48 -17.22 -1.87 -1.21
N PHE A 49 -16.46 -1.91 -0.12
CA PHE A 49 -17.00 -2.05 1.23
C PHE A 49 -17.97 -0.91 1.58
N LEU A 50 -17.63 0.34 1.24
CA LEU A 50 -18.52 1.48 1.42
C LEU A 50 -19.85 1.33 0.67
N LEU A 51 -19.83 0.75 -0.54
CA LEU A 51 -21.06 0.49 -1.30
C LEU A 51 -21.91 -0.63 -0.67
N VAL A 52 -21.27 -1.66 -0.11
CA VAL A 52 -21.98 -2.72 0.62
C VAL A 52 -22.68 -2.15 1.86
N MET A 53 -22.08 -1.16 2.53
CA MET A 53 -22.68 -0.50 3.71
C MET A 53 -23.97 0.29 3.41
N ILE A 54 -24.33 0.50 2.14
CA ILE A 54 -25.63 1.09 1.76
C ILE A 54 -26.78 0.10 2.06
N ILE A 55 -26.49 -1.20 2.09
CA ILE A 55 -27.48 -2.23 2.39
C ILE A 55 -27.63 -2.32 3.92
N GLY A 56 -28.58 -1.55 4.48
CA GLY A 56 -28.77 -1.47 5.93
C GLY A 56 -30.03 -0.71 6.34
N ASN A 57 -30.16 -0.45 7.65
CA ASN A 57 -31.33 0.19 8.25
C ASN A 57 -31.33 1.73 8.10
N HIS A 58 -30.93 2.24 6.93
CA HIS A 58 -30.84 3.67 6.67
C HIS A 58 -32.23 4.28 6.54
N THR A 59 -32.64 5.08 7.53
CA THR A 59 -33.90 5.82 7.49
C THR A 59 -33.72 7.20 6.84
N GLY A 60 -32.52 7.77 6.93
CA GLY A 60 -32.14 9.03 6.27
C GLY A 60 -31.19 8.78 5.11
N ARG A 61 -31.51 9.31 3.92
CA ARG A 61 -30.67 9.19 2.70
C ARG A 61 -29.32 9.93 2.78
N VAL A 62 -29.07 10.62 3.90
CA VAL A 62 -27.84 11.40 4.11
C VAL A 62 -26.64 10.47 4.29
N GLU A 63 -26.79 9.35 4.99
CA GLU A 63 -25.71 8.38 5.17
C GLU A 63 -25.30 7.76 3.82
N ASP A 64 -26.28 7.34 3.02
CA ASP A 64 -26.07 6.84 1.66
C ASP A 64 -25.30 7.83 0.79
N LEU A 65 -25.63 9.12 0.86
CA LEU A 65 -24.94 10.18 0.11
C LEU A 65 -23.46 10.27 0.48
N TRP A 66 -23.12 10.15 1.77
CA TRP A 66 -21.72 10.15 2.21
C TRP A 66 -21.00 8.87 1.81
N LEU A 67 -21.62 7.70 1.97
CA LEU A 67 -21.04 6.41 1.56
C LEU A 67 -20.73 6.40 0.06
N VAL A 68 -21.70 6.79 -0.77
CA VAL A 68 -21.53 6.90 -2.23
C VAL A 68 -20.50 7.98 -2.56
N GLY A 69 -20.55 9.14 -1.91
CA GLY A 69 -19.62 10.24 -2.13
C GLY A 69 -18.16 9.83 -1.90
N PHE A 70 -17.87 9.16 -0.79
CA PHE A 70 -16.52 8.66 -0.49
C PHE A 70 -16.09 7.52 -1.42
N ALA A 71 -17.00 6.61 -1.77
CA ALA A 71 -16.70 5.54 -2.74
C ALA A 71 -16.29 6.12 -4.11
N VAL A 72 -17.05 7.09 -4.62
CA VAL A 72 -16.75 7.78 -5.88
C VAL A 72 -15.43 8.54 -5.80
N LEU A 73 -15.17 9.23 -4.68
CA LEU A 73 -13.90 9.94 -4.48
C LEU A 73 -12.69 8.99 -4.56
N LEU A 74 -12.76 7.82 -3.92
CA LEU A 74 -11.69 6.82 -3.98
C LEU A 74 -11.48 6.29 -5.41
N TRP A 75 -12.56 6.04 -6.14
CA TRP A 75 -12.47 5.62 -7.54
C TRP A 75 -11.77 6.67 -8.42
N ILE A 76 -12.11 7.95 -8.26
CA ILE A 76 -11.46 9.04 -8.99
C ILE A 76 -9.95 9.04 -8.72
N VAL A 77 -9.53 8.91 -7.46
CA VAL A 77 -8.11 8.87 -7.09
C VAL A 77 -7.40 7.67 -7.70
N LEU A 78 -8.00 6.46 -7.62
CA LEU A 78 -7.41 5.23 -8.16
C LEU A 78 -7.30 5.26 -9.69
N ILE A 79 -8.35 5.69 -10.37
CA ILE A 79 -8.35 5.82 -11.84
C ILE A 79 -7.30 6.85 -12.26
N ARG A 80 -7.24 8.01 -11.59
CA ARG A 80 -6.20 9.03 -11.85
C ARG A 80 -4.80 8.47 -11.67
N ASP A 81 -4.54 7.72 -10.60
CA ASP A 81 -3.25 7.07 -10.36
C ASP A 81 -2.87 6.12 -11.51
N ILE A 82 -3.81 5.30 -11.96
CA ILE A 82 -3.60 4.36 -13.09
C ILE A 82 -3.31 5.12 -14.39
N VAL A 83 -4.05 6.19 -14.68
CA VAL A 83 -3.88 6.98 -15.90
C VAL A 83 -2.55 7.73 -15.91
N LEU A 84 -2.19 8.39 -14.81
CA LEU A 84 -0.94 9.15 -14.72
C LEU A 84 0.30 8.25 -14.88
N ARG A 85 0.24 7.01 -14.40
CA ARG A 85 1.34 6.04 -14.56
C ARG A 85 1.47 5.50 -15.98
N ARG A 86 0.41 5.57 -16.81
CA ARG A 86 0.46 5.13 -18.22
C ARG A 86 1.15 6.14 -19.13
N LYS A 87 1.25 7.42 -18.72
CA LYS A 87 1.96 8.43 -19.49
C LYS A 87 3.46 8.19 -19.30
N PRO A 88 4.25 7.92 -20.37
CA PRO A 88 5.70 7.92 -20.26
C PRO A 88 6.09 9.28 -19.69
N ARG A 89 6.88 9.31 -18.62
CA ARG A 89 7.48 10.55 -18.15
C ARG A 89 8.26 11.10 -19.32
N ARG A 90 7.74 12.14 -19.97
CA ARG A 90 8.47 12.89 -21.00
C ARG A 90 9.54 13.65 -20.22
N GLY A 91 10.69 13.01 -20.07
CA GLY A 91 11.97 13.66 -19.77
C GLY A 91 12.56 14.21 -21.05
#